data_AF-A0A949ZW19-F1
#
_entry.id   AF-A0A949ZW19-F1
#
_cell.length_a   1.000
_cell.length_b   1.000
_cell.length_c   1.000
_cell.angle_alpha   90.00
_cell.angle_beta   90.00
_cell.angle_gamma   90.00
#
_symmetry.space_group_name_H-M   'P 1'
#
loop_
_entity.id
_entity.type
_entity.pdbx_description
1 polymer ?
#
loop_
_entity_poly.entity_id
_entity_poly.type
_entity_poly.pdbx_seq_one_letter_code
_entity_poly.pdbx_strand_id
1 'polypeptide(L)'
;MSSAARWLLAHFAGGLARQQRARTLVQVVAIAIGVALGDAVHLINASAFAEFSAAERSLSGAADVSLVGPPGGFDENWYRRIATDPAVEVAAPLLEVDAAVDAGP
;
A
#
# COMPACT_ATOMS: atom_id res chain seq x y z
N MET A 1 1.14 -20.83 -36.62
CA MET A 1 2.48 -20.52 -37.18
C MET A 1 3.52 -20.09 -36.14
N SER A 2 3.18 -19.90 -34.85
CA SER A 2 4.11 -19.39 -33.81
C SER A 2 4.89 -20.46 -33.04
N SER A 3 4.43 -21.71 -33.00
CA SER A 3 5.02 -22.78 -32.18
C SER A 3 6.32 -23.35 -32.74
N ALA A 4 6.41 -23.52 -34.07
CA ALA A 4 7.62 -24.00 -34.74
C ALA A 4 8.77 -22.99 -34.67
N ALA A 5 8.47 -21.70 -34.86
CA ALA A 5 9.43 -20.61 -34.71
C ALA A 5 9.98 -20.54 -33.27
N ARG A 6 9.10 -20.64 -32.27
CA ARG A 6 9.50 -20.64 -30.85
C ARG A 6 10.35 -21.87 -30.48
N TRP A 7 10.07 -23.02 -31.08
CA TRP A 7 10.87 -24.24 -30.89
C TRP A 7 12.26 -24.13 -31.51
N LEU A 8 12.38 -23.63 -32.74
CA LEU A 8 13.67 -23.38 -33.38
C LEU A 8 14.51 -22.38 -32.58
N LEU A 9 13.91 -21.26 -32.15
CA LEU A 9 14.59 -20.25 -31.34
C LEU A 9 15.09 -20.84 -30.01
N ALA A 10 14.26 -21.61 -29.31
CA ALA A 10 14.65 -22.26 -28.06
C ALA A 10 15.76 -23.30 -28.26
N HIS A 11 15.74 -24.05 -29.36
CA HIS A 11 16.75 -25.05 -29.67
C HIS A 11 18.10 -24.43 -30.00
N PHE A 12 18.13 -23.39 -30.86
CA PHE A 12 19.35 -22.65 -31.19
C PHE A 12 19.89 -21.86 -29.99
N ALA A 13 19.03 -21.16 -29.24
CA ALA A 13 19.43 -20.43 -28.04
C ALA A 13 19.96 -21.37 -26.95
N GLY A 14 19.33 -22.53 -26.75
CA GLY A 14 19.78 -23.56 -25.81
C GLY A 14 21.08 -24.24 -26.25
N GLY A 15 21.38 -24.27 -27.55
CA GLY A 15 22.67 -24.72 -28.09
C GLY A 15 23.80 -23.74 -27.81
N LEU A 16 23.60 -22.45 -28.09
CA LEU A 16 24.59 -21.39 -27.82
C LEU A 16 24.84 -21.18 -26.32
N ALA A 17 23.78 -21.16 -25.51
CA ALA A 17 23.88 -21.00 -24.06
C ALA A 17 24.71 -22.11 -23.40
N ARG A 18 24.69 -23.32 -23.96
CA ARG A 18 25.48 -24.45 -23.46
C ARG A 18 26.96 -24.37 -23.82
N GLN A 19 27.34 -23.69 -24.90
CA GLN A 19 28.73 -23.48 -25.28
C GLN A 19 29.39 -22.33 -24.49
N GLN A 20 28.64 -21.28 -24.15
CA GLN A 20 29.14 -20.12 -23.39
C GLN A 20 28.42 -19.94 -22.04
N ARG A 21 28.31 -21.02 -21.25
CA ARG A 21 27.52 -21.05 -19.99
C ARG A 21 27.83 -19.90 -19.04
N ALA A 22 29.11 -19.60 -18.84
CA ALA A 22 29.53 -18.51 -17.95
C ALA A 22 29.04 -17.15 -18.45
N ARG A 23 29.14 -16.88 -19.75
CA ARG A 23 28.69 -15.61 -20.35
C ARG A 23 27.17 -15.46 -20.29
N THR A 24 26.44 -16.54 -20.56
CA THR A 24 24.97 -16.55 -20.45
C THR A 24 24.53 -16.31 -19.00
N LEU A 25 25.19 -16.93 -18.02
CA LEU A 25 24.92 -16.66 -16.61
C LEU A 25 25.13 -15.19 -16.25
N VAL A 26 26.26 -14.60 -16.66
CA VAL A 26 26.56 -13.18 -16.42
C VAL A 26 25.49 -12.28 -17.04
N GLN A 27 25.04 -12.57 -18.27
CA GLN A 27 23.96 -11.81 -18.92
C GLN A 27 22.64 -11.92 -18.18
N VAL A 28 22.25 -13.13 -17.77
CA VAL A 28 21.02 -13.35 -17.00
C VAL A 28 21.06 -12.60 -15.67
N VAL A 29 22.18 -12.67 -14.96
CA VAL A 29 22.38 -11.95 -13.70
C VAL A 29 22.31 -10.43 -13.92
N ALA A 30 22.97 -9.90 -14.94
CA ALA A 30 22.94 -8.49 -15.26
C ALA A 30 21.51 -7.99 -15.56
N ILE A 31 20.72 -8.76 -16.31
CA ILE A 31 19.32 -8.45 -16.59
C ILE A 31 18.49 -8.50 -15.30
N ALA A 32 18.66 -9.55 -14.50
CA ALA A 32 17.93 -9.71 -13.24
C ALA A 32 18.20 -8.56 -12.27
N ILE A 33 19.45 -8.12 -12.16
CA ILE A 33 19.83 -6.95 -11.35
C ILE A 33 19.15 -5.68 -11.86
N GLY A 34 19.13 -5.45 -13.18
CA GLY A 34 18.48 -4.28 -13.76
C GLY A 34 16.98 -4.23 -13.48
N VAL A 35 16.28 -5.37 -13.65
CA VAL A 35 14.85 -5.49 -13.34
C VAL A 35 14.59 -5.27 -11.85
N ALA A 36 15.38 -5.92 -10.98
CA ALA A 36 15.24 -5.79 -9.53
C ALA A 36 15.49 -4.36 -9.05
N LEU A 37 16.48 -3.65 -9.62
CA LEU A 37 16.75 -2.26 -9.27
C LEU A 37 15.61 -1.33 -9.69
N GLY A 38 15.01 -1.56 -10.86
CA GLY A 38 13.84 -0.80 -11.31
C GLY A 38 12.62 -0.98 -10.40
N ASP A 39 12.38 -2.22 -9.95
CA ASP A 39 11.30 -2.53 -9.02
C ASP A 39 11.57 -1.99 -7.60
N ALA A 40 12.82 -2.03 -7.15
CA ALA A 40 13.23 -1.52 -5.84
C ALA A 40 12.88 -0.04 -5.65
N VAL A 41 13.00 0.79 -6.70
CA VAL A 41 12.60 2.21 -6.63
C VAL A 41 11.11 2.36 -6.36
N HIS A 42 10.27 1.54 -6.99
CA HIS A 42 8.82 1.55 -6.76
C HIS A 42 8.49 1.10 -5.34
N LEU A 43 9.16 0.06 -4.85
CA LEU A 43 8.99 -0.44 -3.48
C LEU A 43 9.43 0.60 -2.43
N ILE A 44 10.57 1.27 -2.64
CA ILE A 44 11.05 2.33 -1.74
C ILE A 44 10.09 3.51 -1.71
N ASN A 45 9.59 3.93 -2.89
CA ASN A 45 8.65 5.04 -2.97
C ASN A 45 7.31 4.69 -2.28
N ALA A 46 6.83 3.46 -2.49
CA ALA A 46 5.61 2.97 -1.85
C ALA A 46 5.75 2.85 -0.33
N SER A 47 6.89 2.36 0.19
CA SER A 47 7.12 2.27 1.63
C SER A 47 7.26 3.64 2.28
N ALA A 48 7.98 4.57 1.64
CA ALA A 48 8.13 5.94 2.14
C ALA A 48 6.79 6.68 2.17
N PHE A 49 5.95 6.53 1.14
CA PHE A 49 4.61 7.13 1.12
C PHE A 49 3.69 6.53 2.19
N ALA A 50 3.77 5.22 2.43
CA ALA A 50 3.01 4.55 3.48
C ALA A 50 3.43 5.03 4.88
N GLU A 51 4.73 5.20 5.11
CA GLU A 51 5.29 5.67 6.39
C GLU A 51 4.99 7.16 6.63
N PHE A 52 5.05 8.01 5.60
CA PHE A 52 4.60 9.40 5.68
C PHE A 52 3.10 9.51 5.97
N SER A 53 2.27 8.72 5.27
CA SER A 53 0.81 8.68 5.52
C SER A 53 0.49 8.21 6.94
N ALA A 54 1.26 7.26 7.47
CA ALA A 54 1.13 6.81 8.85
C ALA A 54 1.55 7.88 9.86
N ALA A 55 2.66 8.59 9.60
CA ALA A 55 3.12 9.68 10.47
C ALA A 55 2.17 10.89 10.46
N GLU A 56 1.59 11.25 9.32
CA GLU A 56 0.60 12.32 9.20
C GLU A 56 -0.72 11.95 9.91
N ARG A 57 -1.18 10.69 9.76
CA ARG A 57 -2.30 10.16 10.55
C ARG A 57 -2.02 10.19 12.05
N SER A 58 -0.82 9.83 12.47
CA SER A 58 -0.43 9.90 13.88
C SER A 58 -0.35 11.34 14.41
N LEU A 59 0.13 12.29 13.60
CA LEU A 59 0.24 13.70 13.99
C LEU A 59 -1.12 14.42 14.02
N SER A 60 -2.03 14.05 13.13
CA SER A 60 -3.40 14.56 13.10
C SER A 60 -4.31 13.93 14.17
N GLY A 61 -3.86 12.88 14.87
CA GLY A 61 -4.71 12.09 15.76
C GLY A 61 -5.80 11.33 15.02
N ALA A 62 -5.54 10.92 13.78
CA ALA A 62 -6.49 10.20 12.95
C ALA A 62 -6.76 8.80 13.54
N ALA A 63 -8.03 8.50 13.76
CA ALA A 63 -8.46 7.19 14.25
C ALA A 63 -8.18 6.10 13.20
N ASP A 64 -7.70 4.93 13.65
CA ASP A 64 -7.54 3.75 12.78
C ASP A 64 -8.87 3.30 12.16
N VAL A 65 -9.97 3.53 12.89
CA VAL A 65 -11.35 3.30 12.45
C VAL A 65 -12.22 4.48 12.90
N SER A 66 -12.95 5.08 11.96
CA SER A 66 -13.92 6.14 12.25
C SER A 66 -15.34 5.63 12.05
N LEU A 67 -16.19 5.87 13.04
CA LEU A 67 -17.63 5.59 13.00
C LEU A 67 -18.38 6.91 12.91
N VAL A 68 -18.96 7.17 11.74
CA VAL A 68 -19.70 8.40 11.46
C VAL A 68 -21.20 8.10 11.44
N GLY A 69 -21.94 8.83 12.27
CA GLY A 69 -23.39 8.73 12.35
C GLY A 69 -24.11 9.39 11.18
N PRO A 70 -25.39 9.06 10.96
CA PRO A 70 -26.26 9.85 10.08
C PRO A 70 -26.41 11.29 10.60
N PRO A 71 -26.95 12.24 9.80
CA PRO A 71 -27.03 13.66 10.16
C PRO A 71 -27.79 13.98 11.48
N GLY A 72 -28.59 13.04 11.99
CA GLY A 72 -29.28 13.15 13.28
C GLY A 72 -28.50 12.60 14.48
N GLY A 73 -27.25 12.17 14.29
CA GLY A 73 -26.45 11.49 15.30
C GLY A 73 -26.87 10.03 15.56
N PHE A 74 -26.32 9.44 16.61
CA PHE A 74 -26.67 8.11 17.10
C PHE A 74 -26.61 8.09 18.63
N ASP A 75 -27.18 7.05 19.24
CA ASP A 75 -27.21 6.89 20.68
C ASP A 75 -25.78 6.76 21.27
N GLU A 76 -25.46 7.59 22.26
CA GLU A 76 -24.21 7.59 23.04
C GLU A 76 -23.88 6.21 23.66
N ASN A 77 -24.88 5.34 23.85
CA ASN A 77 -24.65 3.96 24.27
C ASN A 77 -23.71 3.18 23.34
N TRP A 78 -23.62 3.57 22.06
CA TRP A 78 -22.64 2.98 21.14
C TRP A 78 -21.20 3.29 21.53
N TYR A 79 -20.92 4.53 21.97
CA TYR A 79 -19.58 4.89 22.45
C TYR A 79 -19.16 3.97 23.61
N ARG A 80 -20.05 3.78 24.60
CA ARG A 80 -19.79 2.88 25.73
C ARG A 80 -19.49 1.44 25.29
N ARG A 81 -20.24 0.93 24.32
CA ARG A 81 -20.05 -0.44 23.79
C ARG A 81 -18.72 -0.58 23.08
N ILE A 82 -18.31 0.41 22.29
CA ILE A 82 -17.03 0.39 21.56
C ILE A 82 -15.87 0.57 22.52
N ALA A 83 -15.96 1.49 23.48
CA ALA A 83 -14.92 1.75 24.47
C ALA A 83 -14.70 0.59 25.47
N THR A 84 -15.63 -0.37 25.55
CA THR A 84 -15.52 -1.56 26.41
C THR A 84 -15.17 -2.82 25.63
N ASP A 85 -15.03 -2.73 24.30
CA ASP A 85 -14.63 -3.87 23.48
C ASP A 85 -13.13 -4.17 23.70
N PRO A 86 -12.76 -5.42 24.01
CA PRO A 86 -11.35 -5.78 24.23
C PRO A 86 -10.45 -5.59 23.00
N ALA A 87 -11.01 -5.43 21.79
CA ALA A 87 -10.25 -5.13 20.58
C ALA A 87 -9.97 -3.62 20.39
N VAL A 88 -10.48 -2.74 21.27
CA VAL A 88 -10.34 -1.29 21.17
C VAL A 88 -9.39 -0.78 22.26
N GLU A 89 -8.24 -0.26 21.85
CA GLU A 89 -7.23 0.30 22.77
C GLU A 89 -7.60 1.71 23.25
N VAL A 90 -8.07 2.57 22.33
CA VAL A 90 -8.47 3.94 22.63
C VAL A 90 -9.72 4.29 21.82
N ALA A 91 -10.74 4.83 22.48
CA ALA A 91 -11.94 5.38 21.85
C ALA A 91 -12.14 6.84 22.26
N ALA A 92 -12.23 7.74 21.29
CA ALA A 92 -12.47 9.18 21.50
C ALA A 92 -13.75 9.62 20.77
N PRO A 93 -14.73 10.24 21.46
CA PRO A 93 -15.92 10.78 20.81
C PRO A 93 -15.62 12.15 20.17
N LEU A 94 -16.13 12.38 18.97
CA LEU A 94 -16.06 13.66 18.27
C LEU A 94 -17.46 14.12 17.86
N LEU A 95 -17.82 15.37 18.19
CA LEU A 95 -19.09 15.99 17.84
C LEU A 95 -18.82 17.24 16.99
N GLU A 96 -19.24 17.24 15.74
CA GLU A 96 -19.18 18.38 14.83
C GLU A 96 -20.58 18.97 14.63
N VAL A 97 -20.73 20.27 14.86
CA VAL A 97 -22.00 20.99 14.70
C VAL A 97 -21.76 22.27 13.90
N ASP A 98 -22.49 22.43 12.81
CA ASP A 98 -22.54 23.69 12.07
C ASP A 98 -23.43 24.69 12.85
N ALA A 99 -22.79 25.61 13.57
CA ALA A 99 -23.48 26.68 14.29
C ALA A 99 -23.37 28.01 13.53
N ALA A 100 -24.51 28.66 13.28
CA ALA A 100 -24.51 30.05 12.85
C ALA A 100 -24.02 30.92 14.01
N VAL A 101 -22.92 31.65 13.81
CA VAL A 101 -22.42 32.61 14.79
C VAL A 101 -23.29 33.87 14.69
N ASP A 102 -24.07 34.15 15.73
CA ASP A 102 -24.81 35.40 15.85
C ASP A 102 -23.79 36.52 16.10
N ALA A 103 -23.44 37.26 15.04
CA ALA A 103 -22.70 38.50 15.17
C ALA A 103 -23.67 39.54 15.74
N GLY A 104 -23.78 39.57 17.07
CA GLY A 104 -24.53 40.60 17.79
C GLY A 104 -24.09 42.02 17.39
N PRO A 105 -24.94 43.03 17.66
CA PRO A 105 -24.82 44.38 17.08
C PRO A 105 -23.53 45.12 17.43
#